data_AF-B4CWZ8-F1
#
_entry.id   AF-B4CWZ8-F1
#
_cell.length_a   1.000
_cell.length_b   1.000
_cell.length_c   1.000
_cell.angle_alpha   90.00
_cell.angle_beta   90.00
_cell.angle_gamma   90.00
#
_symmetry.space_group_name_H-M   'P 1'
#
loop_
_entity.id
_entity.type
_entity.pdbx_description
1 polymer ?
#
loop_
_entity_poly.entity_id
_entity_poly.type
_entity_poly.pdbx_seq_one_letter_code
_entity_poly.pdbx_strand_id
1 'polypeptide(L)'
;MNSLFRRLREYPCAPPADGGPGSPSGAAPLGVQPTLEIAGEQRIPSPTDEQIRAAVGSLDACTTYAFLILDRDARHSMEISGDAREGFEVEHYDGVSGRRYRGVGDFGAEQIITLLIAYRNNAAGWPALAQWEEVDE
;
A
#
# COMPACT_ATOMS: atom_id res chain seq x y z
N MET A 1 -14.67 -10.37 -2.30
CA MET A 1 -13.91 -10.26 -1.04
C MET A 1 -13.67 -8.78 -0.83
N ASN A 2 -14.37 -8.21 0.14
CA ASN A 2 -14.47 -6.77 0.36
C ASN A 2 -13.25 -6.31 1.15
N SER A 3 -12.42 -5.44 0.57
CA SER A 3 -11.44 -4.66 1.33
C SER A 3 -12.23 -3.74 2.28
N LEU A 4 -11.98 -3.87 3.58
CA LEU A 4 -12.86 -3.40 4.65
C LEU A 4 -12.36 -2.13 5.37
N PHE A 5 -11.52 -1.30 4.75
CA PHE A 5 -11.19 0.04 5.28
C PHE A 5 -12.04 1.17 4.68
N ARG A 6 -13.30 0.89 4.33
CA ARG A 6 -14.31 1.93 4.07
C ARG A 6 -14.96 2.51 5.33
N ARG A 7 -14.37 2.35 6.52
CA ARG A 7 -14.92 2.91 7.75
C ARG A 7 -13.88 3.65 8.62
N LEU A 8 -13.97 4.98 8.49
CA LEU A 8 -13.90 5.98 9.57
C LEU A 8 -12.50 6.45 10.06
N ARG A 9 -12.00 7.51 9.43
CA ARG A 9 -11.83 8.78 10.17
C ARG A 9 -12.63 9.87 9.46
N GLU A 10 -13.80 10.18 10.03
CA GLU A 10 -14.62 11.32 9.66
C GLU A 10 -13.91 12.60 10.11
N TYR A 11 -13.14 13.23 9.22
CA TYR A 11 -12.84 14.65 9.33
C TYR A 11 -13.88 15.41 8.48
N PRO A 12 -14.62 16.38 9.04
CA PRO A 12 -15.73 17.01 8.35
C PRO A 12 -15.21 18.04 7.34
N CYS A 13 -15.02 17.63 6.09
CA CYS A 13 -14.83 18.54 4.96
C CYS A 13 -15.81 18.19 3.83
N ALA A 14 -16.49 19.20 3.32
CA ALA A 14 -17.61 19.12 2.37
C ALA A 14 -17.18 18.61 0.96
N PRO A 15 -18.10 18.03 0.16
CA PRO A 15 -17.75 17.25 -1.04
C PRO A 15 -17.70 18.09 -2.33
N PRO A 16 -17.06 17.55 -3.39
CA PRO A 16 -17.68 17.65 -4.72
C PRO A 16 -17.76 16.32 -5.51
N ALA A 17 -18.95 16.16 -6.10
CA ALA A 17 -19.41 15.51 -7.34
C ALA A 17 -18.64 14.36 -8.04
N ASP A 18 -19.30 13.18 -7.97
CA ASP A 18 -19.67 12.17 -8.99
C ASP A 18 -19.02 12.12 -10.40
N GLY A 19 -18.73 10.88 -10.84
CA GLY A 19 -18.59 10.52 -12.26
C GLY A 19 -17.79 9.23 -12.55
N GLY A 20 -18.44 8.06 -12.61
CA GLY A 20 -17.88 6.82 -13.21
C GLY A 20 -17.99 6.80 -14.76
N PRO A 21 -17.92 5.65 -15.48
CA PRO A 21 -17.60 4.26 -15.09
C PRO A 21 -16.68 3.48 -16.09
N GLY A 22 -16.34 2.22 -15.78
CA GLY A 22 -16.26 1.14 -16.80
C GLY A 22 -14.95 0.33 -16.92
N SER A 23 -14.87 -0.82 -16.25
CA SER A 23 -13.89 -1.88 -16.52
C SER A 23 -14.44 -2.91 -17.51
N PRO A 24 -13.57 -3.56 -18.33
CA PRO A 24 -13.78 -4.95 -18.70
C PRO A 24 -12.69 -5.85 -18.11
N SER A 25 -13.16 -6.82 -17.33
CA SER A 25 -12.42 -7.97 -16.83
C SER A 25 -12.10 -8.93 -17.97
N GLY A 26 -10.85 -9.37 -18.11
CA GLY A 26 -10.45 -10.35 -19.11
C GLY A 26 -9.05 -10.93 -18.85
N ALA A 27 -9.04 -12.23 -18.53
CA ALA A 27 -7.92 -13.18 -18.58
C ALA A 27 -6.67 -12.91 -17.71
N ALA A 28 -6.48 -13.73 -16.69
CA ALA A 28 -5.15 -13.94 -16.09
C ALA A 28 -4.40 -15.03 -16.88
N PRO A 29 -3.16 -14.77 -17.31
CA PRO A 29 -2.16 -15.84 -17.23
C PRO A 29 -0.74 -15.38 -16.84
N LEU A 30 -0.06 -16.27 -16.08
CA LEU A 30 1.39 -16.40 -15.85
C LEU A 30 2.10 -15.27 -15.08
N GLY A 31 2.45 -15.56 -13.81
CA GLY A 31 3.38 -14.79 -12.99
C GLY A 31 2.83 -13.43 -12.60
N VAL A 32 2.14 -13.33 -11.45
CA VAL A 32 1.62 -12.05 -10.98
C VAL A 32 2.80 -11.13 -10.69
N GLN A 33 2.96 -10.13 -11.55
CA GLN A 33 3.96 -9.11 -11.43
C GLN A 33 3.58 -8.12 -10.32
N PRO A 34 4.55 -7.63 -9.51
CA PRO A 34 4.25 -6.69 -8.44
C PRO A 34 3.52 -5.45 -8.98
N THR A 35 2.51 -4.97 -8.28
CA THR A 35 1.69 -3.82 -8.70
C THR A 35 1.57 -2.83 -7.55
N LEU A 36 1.90 -1.57 -7.82
CA LEU A 36 1.70 -0.48 -6.88
C LEU A 36 0.41 0.27 -7.21
N GLU A 37 -0.48 0.36 -6.24
CA GLU A 37 -1.68 1.19 -6.26
C GLU A 37 -1.46 2.45 -5.41
N ILE A 38 -1.89 3.60 -5.92
CA ILE A 38 -1.80 4.91 -5.25
C ILE A 38 -3.21 5.43 -5.04
N ALA A 39 -3.62 5.60 -3.78
CA ALA A 39 -4.91 6.13 -3.37
C ALA A 39 -6.15 5.44 -4.02
N GLY A 40 -6.01 4.22 -4.56
CA GLY A 40 -7.06 3.55 -5.32
C GLY A 40 -7.31 4.11 -6.74
N GLU A 41 -6.56 5.13 -7.17
CA GLU A 41 -6.79 5.84 -8.43
C GLU A 41 -5.81 5.42 -9.53
N GLN A 42 -4.54 5.24 -9.16
CA GLN A 42 -3.48 4.93 -10.10
C GLN A 42 -2.88 3.55 -9.79
N ARG A 43 -2.65 2.75 -10.83
CA ARG A 43 -1.97 1.45 -10.74
C ARG A 43 -0.75 1.41 -11.64
N ILE A 44 0.38 0.98 -11.08
CA ILE A 44 1.67 0.87 -11.76
C ILE A 44 2.12 -0.59 -11.68
N PRO A 45 1.94 -1.38 -12.75
CA PRO A 45 2.50 -2.73 -12.82
C PRO A 45 4.03 -2.67 -12.94
N SER A 46 4.72 -3.58 -12.26
CA SER A 46 6.19 -3.68 -12.20
C SER A 46 6.85 -2.32 -11.90
N PRO A 47 6.50 -1.67 -10.78
CA PRO A 47 6.95 -0.31 -10.49
C PRO A 47 8.47 -0.23 -10.33
N THR A 48 9.11 0.75 -10.97
CA THR A 48 10.54 1.04 -10.79
C THR A 48 10.81 1.66 -9.43
N ASP A 49 12.07 1.66 -9.00
CA ASP A 49 12.47 2.31 -7.74
C ASP A 49 12.11 3.81 -7.74
N GLU A 50 12.26 4.48 -8.89
CA GLU A 50 11.88 5.89 -9.04
C GLU A 50 10.38 6.11 -8.92
N GLN A 51 9.56 5.19 -9.48
CA GLN A 51 8.11 5.26 -9.35
C GLN A 51 7.66 5.03 -7.91
N ILE A 52 8.32 4.12 -7.16
CA ILE A 52 8.07 3.93 -5.73
C ILE A 52 8.43 5.20 -4.95
N ARG A 53 9.61 5.80 -5.20
CA ARG A 53 10.02 7.05 -4.54
C ARG A 53 9.04 8.19 -4.81
N ALA A 54 8.61 8.34 -6.06
CA ALA A 54 7.64 9.35 -6.46
C ALA A 54 6.29 9.13 -5.77
N ALA A 55 5.82 7.89 -5.70
CA ALA A 55 4.56 7.55 -5.05
C ALA A 55 4.59 7.87 -3.54
N VAL A 56 5.63 7.45 -2.82
CA VAL A 56 5.79 7.76 -1.39
C VAL A 56 5.88 9.28 -1.16
N GLY A 57 6.62 9.99 -2.01
CA GLY A 57 6.74 11.45 -1.92
C GLY A 57 5.47 12.22 -2.30
N SER A 58 4.51 11.57 -2.98
CA SER A 58 3.23 12.17 -3.37
C SER A 58 2.13 12.01 -2.32
N LEU A 59 2.36 11.19 -1.29
CA LEU A 59 1.40 11.02 -0.20
C LEU A 59 1.29 12.30 0.64
N ASP A 60 0.07 12.80 0.75
CA ASP A 60 -0.29 13.97 1.55
C ASP A 60 -1.62 13.68 2.24
N ALA A 61 -1.59 13.35 3.54
CA ALA A 61 -2.76 12.96 4.30
C ALA A 61 -3.72 14.13 4.55
N CYS A 62 -3.33 15.35 4.19
CA CYS A 62 -4.17 16.54 4.30
C CYS A 62 -5.06 16.79 3.07
N THR A 63 -4.76 16.18 1.91
CA THR A 63 -5.42 16.54 0.63
C THR A 63 -6.12 15.37 -0.07
N THR A 64 -5.80 14.12 0.26
CA THR A 64 -6.42 12.93 -0.36
C THR A 64 -6.40 11.71 0.58
N TYR A 65 -6.95 10.58 0.12
CA TYR A 65 -6.70 9.27 0.70
C TYR A 65 -5.21 8.93 0.54
N ALA A 66 -4.38 9.29 1.51
CA ALA A 66 -2.93 9.08 1.46
C ALA A 66 -2.57 7.64 1.85
N PHE A 67 -2.78 6.72 0.91
CA PHE A 67 -2.30 5.34 1.04
C PHE A 67 -1.69 4.80 -0.25
N LEU A 68 -0.81 3.82 -0.09
CA LEU A 68 -0.23 3.00 -1.16
C LEU A 68 -0.50 1.54 -0.84
N ILE A 69 -0.79 0.74 -1.87
CA ILE A 69 -0.83 -0.73 -1.74
C ILE A 69 0.16 -1.30 -2.75
N LEU A 70 1.13 -2.05 -2.27
CA LEU A 70 2.02 -2.83 -3.12
C LEU A 70 1.65 -4.30 -3.01
N ASP A 71 0.94 -4.79 -4.02
CA ASP A 71 0.74 -6.23 -4.21
C ASP A 71 2.04 -6.81 -4.78
N ARG A 72 2.68 -7.72 -4.05
CA ARG A 72 3.85 -8.43 -4.57
C ARG A 72 3.42 -9.55 -5.52
N ASP A 73 2.32 -10.20 -5.18
CA ASP A 73 1.68 -11.27 -5.94
C ASP A 73 0.21 -11.40 -5.51
N ALA A 74 -0.51 -12.43 -5.99
CA ALA A 74 -1.94 -12.60 -5.70
C ALA A 74 -2.28 -12.86 -4.21
N ARG A 75 -1.29 -13.12 -3.35
CA ARG A 75 -1.49 -13.50 -1.95
C ARG A 75 -0.84 -12.54 -0.98
N HIS A 76 0.12 -11.74 -1.41
CA HIS A 76 0.92 -10.93 -0.51
C HIS A 76 0.84 -9.46 -0.91
N SER A 77 0.41 -8.62 0.04
CA SER A 77 0.34 -7.18 -0.14
C SER A 77 0.93 -6.42 1.04
N MET A 78 1.39 -5.21 0.79
CA MET A 78 1.85 -4.26 1.80
C MET A 78 1.14 -2.93 1.59
N GLU A 79 0.50 -2.42 2.63
CA GLU A 79 -0.20 -1.15 2.64
C GLU A 79 0.58 -0.12 3.45
N ILE A 80 0.72 1.09 2.91
CA ILE A 80 1.33 2.23 3.58
C ILE A 80 0.26 3.31 3.70
N SER A 81 0.11 3.91 4.87
CA SER A 81 -0.74 5.09 5.09
C SER A 81 0.05 6.20 5.78
N GLY A 82 -0.38 7.44 5.61
CA GLY A 82 0.26 8.62 6.22
C GLY A 82 1.02 9.48 5.21
N ASP A 83 1.89 10.35 5.71
CA ASP A 83 2.65 11.29 4.88
C ASP A 83 4.03 11.64 5.48
N ALA A 84 4.85 12.34 4.71
CA ALA A 84 6.22 12.67 5.10
C ALA A 84 6.33 13.67 6.27
N ARG A 85 5.23 14.32 6.68
CA ARG A 85 5.20 15.31 7.77
C ARG A 85 4.93 14.65 9.11
N GLU A 86 3.94 13.76 9.14
CA GLU A 86 3.49 13.09 10.36
C GLU A 86 4.12 11.69 10.54
N GLY A 87 4.66 11.11 9.46
CA GLY A 87 5.18 9.75 9.44
C GLY A 87 4.22 8.79 8.74
N PHE A 88 4.70 7.58 8.53
CA PHE A 88 3.97 6.51 7.85
C PHE A 88 3.69 5.34 8.79
N GLU A 89 2.51 4.75 8.62
CA GLU A 89 2.15 3.45 9.14
C GLU A 89 2.30 2.41 8.02
N VAL A 90 2.63 1.17 8.38
CA VAL A 90 2.76 0.06 7.43
C VAL A 90 2.04 -1.18 7.93
N GLU A 91 1.31 -1.81 7.03
CA GLU A 91 0.68 -3.10 7.25
C GLU A 91 1.07 -4.07 6.13
N HIS A 92 1.21 -5.35 6.48
CA HIS A 92 1.55 -6.43 5.56
C HIS A 92 0.55 -7.57 5.72
N TYR A 93 -0.03 -8.00 4.61
CA TYR A 93 -0.89 -9.18 4.55
C TYR A 93 -0.15 -10.37 3.95
N ASP A 94 -0.09 -11.46 4.72
CA ASP A 94 0.37 -12.76 4.27
C ASP A 94 -0.83 -13.66 3.97
N GLY A 95 -1.23 -13.73 2.70
CA GLY A 95 -2.33 -14.58 2.27
C GLY A 95 -2.03 -16.08 2.24
N VAL A 96 -0.81 -16.53 2.54
CA VAL A 96 -0.54 -17.96 2.76
C VAL A 96 -0.98 -18.37 4.16
N SER A 97 -0.63 -17.56 5.17
CA SER A 97 -1.04 -17.79 6.55
C SER A 97 -2.42 -17.19 6.88
N GLY A 98 -2.92 -16.29 6.03
CA GLY A 98 -4.14 -15.51 6.26
C GLY A 98 -3.96 -14.47 7.37
N ARG A 99 -2.73 -14.06 7.67
CA ARG A 99 -2.40 -13.18 8.79
C ARG A 99 -2.06 -11.78 8.32
N ARG A 100 -2.29 -10.81 9.21
CA ARG A 100 -1.89 -9.42 9.04
C ARG A 100 -0.85 -9.04 10.07
N TYR A 101 0.07 -8.19 9.65
CA TYR A 101 1.16 -7.71 10.45
C TYR A 101 1.24 -6.20 10.34
N ARG A 102 1.37 -5.52 11.47
CA ARG A 102 1.58 -4.09 11.53
C ARG A 102 3.04 -3.79 11.88
N GLY A 103 3.63 -2.81 11.21
CA GLY A 103 4.94 -2.28 11.57
C GLY A 103 4.86 -1.50 12.88
N VAL A 104 5.75 -1.80 13.82
CA VAL A 104 5.83 -1.13 15.11
C VAL A 104 6.68 0.13 15.01
N GLY A 105 6.10 1.27 15.38
CA GLY A 105 6.75 2.58 15.40
C GLY A 105 6.37 3.47 14.20
N ASP A 106 6.96 4.66 14.16
CA ASP A 106 6.75 5.63 13.08
C ASP A 106 7.83 5.46 12.00
N PHE A 107 7.41 5.37 10.74
CA PHE A 107 8.32 5.19 9.61
C PHE A 107 8.50 6.52 8.87
N GLY A 108 9.76 6.84 8.52
CA GLY A 108 10.08 7.94 7.61
C GLY A 108 9.99 7.52 6.13
N ALA A 109 9.93 8.51 5.23
CA ALA A 109 9.82 8.27 3.79
C ALA A 109 10.91 7.32 3.25
N GLU A 110 12.18 7.53 3.60
CA GLU A 110 13.29 6.69 3.15
C GLU A 110 13.20 5.25 3.66
N GLN A 111 12.67 5.05 4.87
CA GLN A 111 12.45 3.70 5.42
C GLN A 111 11.35 2.98 4.65
N ILE A 112 10.24 3.66 4.36
CA ILE A 112 9.15 3.13 3.53
C ILE A 112 9.64 2.80 2.11
N ILE A 113 10.38 3.70 1.47
CA ILE A 113 10.96 3.47 0.14
C ILE A 113 11.83 2.21 0.15
N THR A 114 12.72 2.10 1.13
CA THR A 114 13.62 0.94 1.27
C THR A 114 12.83 -0.35 1.48
N LEU A 115 11.80 -0.30 2.34
CA LEU A 115 10.93 -1.43 2.64
C LEU A 115 10.14 -1.89 1.41
N LEU A 116 9.48 -0.97 0.70
CA LEU A 116 8.70 -1.27 -0.51
C LEU A 116 9.57 -1.86 -1.63
N ILE A 117 10.77 -1.32 -1.86
CA ILE A 117 11.71 -1.86 -2.87
C ILE A 117 12.15 -3.28 -2.48
N ALA A 118 12.51 -3.51 -1.23
CA ALA A 118 12.89 -4.83 -0.74
C ALA A 118 11.73 -5.84 -0.82
N TYR A 119 10.52 -5.39 -0.47
CA TYR A 119 9.30 -6.18 -0.53
C TYR A 119 8.93 -6.57 -1.98
N ARG A 120 8.91 -5.59 -2.90
CA ARG A 120 8.68 -5.81 -4.35
C ARG A 120 9.62 -6.88 -4.91
N ASN A 121 10.89 -6.83 -4.53
CA ASN A 121 11.93 -7.74 -5.02
C ASN A 121 11.92 -9.11 -4.31
N ASN A 122 11.00 -9.33 -3.36
CA ASN A 122 10.99 -10.50 -2.47
C ASN A 122 12.37 -10.76 -1.81
N ALA A 123 13.06 -9.69 -1.41
CA ALA A 123 14.39 -9.80 -0.83
C ALA A 123 14.31 -10.48 0.54
N ALA A 124 15.08 -11.54 0.78
CA ALA A 124 14.99 -12.33 2.02
C ALA A 124 15.12 -11.50 3.32
N GLY A 125 15.79 -10.33 3.26
CA GLY A 125 15.96 -9.43 4.39
C GLY A 125 14.84 -8.41 4.62
N TRP A 126 13.83 -8.31 3.74
CA TRP A 126 12.76 -7.31 3.89
C TRP A 126 12.03 -7.39 5.24
N PRO A 127 11.75 -8.58 5.84
CA PRO A 127 11.04 -8.63 7.12
C PRO A 127 11.86 -8.04 8.27
N ALA A 128 13.19 -7.99 8.16
CA ALA A 128 14.07 -7.45 9.19
C ALA A 128 14.22 -5.92 9.13
N LEU A 129 13.64 -5.26 8.10
CA LEU A 129 13.67 -3.80 7.96
C LEU A 129 12.68 -3.08 8.87
N ALA A 130 11.76 -3.82 9.48
CA ALA A 130 10.78 -3.32 10.44
C ALA A 130 10.59 -4.35 11.55
N GLN A 131 10.14 -3.88 12.72
CA GLN A 131 9.57 -4.76 13.73
C GLN A 131 8.09 -4.97 13.38
N TRP A 132 7.62 -6.21 13.44
CA TRP A 132 6.25 -6.57 13.08
C TRP A 132 5.51 -7.12 14.30
N GLU A 133 4.27 -6.69 14.49
CA GLU A 133 3.32 -7.33 15.38
C GLU A 133 2.19 -7.94 14.55
N GLU A 134 1.78 -9.16 14.89
CA GLU A 134 0.57 -9.75 14.30
C GLU A 134 -0.64 -9.00 14.84
N VAL A 135 -1.54 -8.61 13.95
CA VAL A 135 -2.78 -7.92 14.32
C VAL A 135 -3.97 -8.82 13.98
N ASP A 136 -4.80 -9.07 14.99
CA ASP A 136 -6.04 -9.82 14.83
C ASP A 136 -7.14 -8.90 14.26
N GLU A 137 -7.56 -9.27 13.06
CA GLU A 137 -8.93 -9.22 12.50
C GLU A 137 -10.14 -8.94 13.43
#